data_AF-A0A8B6CXH1-F1
#
_entry.id   AF-A0A8B6CXH1-F1
#
_cell.length_a   1.000
_cell.length_b   1.000
_cell.length_c   1.000
_cell.angle_alpha   90.00
_cell.angle_beta   90.00
_cell.angle_gamma   90.00
#
_symmetry.space_group_name_H-M   'P 1'
#
loop_
_entity.id
_entity.type
_entity.pdbx_description
1 polymer ?
#
loop_
_entity_poly.entity_id
_entity_poly.type
_entity_poly.pdbx_seq_one_letter_code
_entity_poly.pdbx_strand_id
1 'polypeptide(L)'
;MASKETKENIKRLQAVIEETEKKNLEIKSDLKKLEGTKKEKDAKVLMDTIYNQLDDHLKMHQQTEKEIDDLKDELRKKLGKPAPKKNSEDDKSLQSRRPMASPEEQVLTYELKSQLLRNVEMQNHRLKTELTLHEKMTEAKLLNQQNKRLTDDNTTSKTNTLRLMKMFEKKAKDADAKLKEMQLELNKAQQLARKYHQMYDMERRRNGLPEGTYSTPEPESGTPRQNNNSSSFLGQNVRVNDVIRKNEVLVEENEKLHREIARLKHDNAGLIKKCKHAMSDKESVVHRLDTSEANRRDLTKRLDREKTQHNNLSKSLTRQASDWILLKKQLAQFDEEYRWSQVSYHDNHLCVY
;
A
#
# COMPACT_ATOMS: atom_id res chain seq x y z
N MET A 1 -37.69 35.10 -26.69
CA MET A 1 -36.33 35.51 -27.11
C MET A 1 -35.52 35.83 -25.87
N ALA A 2 -34.39 35.16 -25.61
CA ALA A 2 -33.56 35.45 -24.45
C ALA A 2 -33.08 36.92 -24.47
N SER A 3 -33.19 37.62 -23.34
CA SER A 3 -32.74 39.02 -23.20
C SER A 3 -31.26 39.14 -23.58
N LYS A 4 -30.87 40.31 -24.12
CA LYS A 4 -29.48 40.61 -24.50
C LYS A 4 -28.50 40.33 -23.36
N GLU A 5 -28.95 40.62 -22.14
CA GLU A 5 -28.27 40.36 -20.87
C GLU A 5 -28.09 38.86 -20.58
N THR A 6 -29.09 38.03 -20.87
CA THR A 6 -28.99 36.57 -20.70
C THR A 6 -27.99 35.93 -21.66
N LYS A 7 -27.91 36.44 -22.89
CA LYS A 7 -26.93 35.98 -23.88
C LYS A 7 -25.49 36.37 -23.49
N GLU A 8 -25.33 37.53 -22.88
CA GLU A 8 -24.03 38.02 -22.42
C GLU A 8 -23.52 37.22 -21.21
N ASN A 9 -24.41 36.87 -20.28
CA ASN A 9 -24.09 36.00 -19.14
C ASN A 9 -23.73 34.58 -19.56
N ILE A 10 -24.43 34.00 -20.55
CA ILE A 10 -24.08 32.68 -21.11
C ILE A 10 -22.69 32.71 -21.75
N LYS A 11 -22.35 33.78 -22.49
CA LYS A 11 -21.01 33.94 -23.08
C LYS A 11 -19.91 34.05 -22.02
N ARG A 12 -20.16 34.78 -20.91
CA ARG A 12 -19.21 34.86 -19.79
C ARG A 12 -19.00 33.51 -19.13
N LEU A 13 -20.07 32.76 -18.86
CA LEU A 13 -19.98 31.42 -18.29
C LEU A 13 -19.24 30.44 -19.21
N GLN A 14 -19.44 30.54 -20.53
CA GLN A 14 -18.69 29.74 -21.50
C GLN A 14 -17.18 30.06 -21.46
N ALA A 15 -16.80 31.33 -21.39
CA ALA A 15 -15.39 31.73 -21.27
C ALA A 15 -14.74 31.21 -19.98
N VAL A 16 -15.47 31.23 -18.85
CA VAL A 16 -14.98 30.69 -17.57
C VAL A 16 -14.81 29.17 -17.64
N ILE A 17 -15.73 28.46 -18.29
CA ILE A 17 -15.64 27.00 -18.49
C ILE A 17 -14.41 26.67 -19.35
N GLU A 18 -14.21 27.35 -20.47
CA GLU A 18 -13.04 27.15 -21.35
C GLU A 18 -11.71 27.43 -20.63
N GLU A 19 -11.64 28.47 -19.80
CA GLU A 19 -10.46 28.77 -18.99
C GLU A 19 -10.19 27.69 -17.93
N THR A 20 -11.26 27.17 -17.30
CA THR A 20 -11.19 26.08 -16.32
C THR A 20 -10.71 24.77 -16.97
N GLU A 21 -11.20 24.45 -18.17
CA GLU A 21 -10.73 23.29 -18.93
C GLU A 21 -9.25 23.39 -19.31
N LYS A 22 -8.80 24.58 -19.71
CA LYS A 22 -7.39 24.82 -20.02
C LYS A 22 -6.48 24.62 -18.80
N LYS A 23 -6.84 25.17 -17.63
CA LYS A 23 -6.09 24.99 -16.38
C LYS A 23 -6.06 23.52 -15.94
N ASN A 24 -7.16 22.79 -16.11
CA ASN A 24 -7.21 21.35 -15.83
C ASN A 24 -6.26 20.54 -16.72
N LEU A 25 -6.10 20.93 -17.99
CA LEU A 25 -5.13 20.30 -18.89
C LEU A 25 -3.68 20.58 -18.48
N GLU A 26 -3.38 21.80 -18.01
CA GLU A 26 -2.06 22.16 -17.49
C GLU A 26 -1.70 21.36 -16.23
N ILE A 27 -2.60 21.31 -15.24
CA ILE A 27 -2.40 20.52 -14.01
C ILE A 27 -2.18 19.03 -14.34
N LYS A 28 -2.95 18.49 -15.29
CA LYS A 28 -2.80 17.09 -15.74
C LYS A 28 -1.47 16.83 -16.44
N SER A 29 -0.94 17.81 -17.17
CA SER A 29 0.38 17.75 -17.79
C SER A 29 1.49 17.74 -16.73
N ASP A 30 1.38 18.61 -15.73
CA ASP A 30 2.39 18.73 -14.67
C ASP A 30 2.37 17.54 -13.71
N LEU A 31 1.20 16.95 -13.42
CA LEU A 31 1.10 15.67 -12.70
C LEU A 31 1.80 14.53 -13.46
N LYS A 32 1.67 14.48 -14.79
CA LYS A 32 2.35 13.47 -15.62
C LYS A 32 3.88 13.65 -15.60
N LYS A 33 4.37 14.89 -15.54
CA LYS A 33 5.80 15.19 -15.37
C LYS A 33 6.29 14.76 -13.99
N LEU A 34 5.49 15.00 -12.94
CA LEU A 34 5.80 14.59 -11.57
C LEU A 34 5.94 13.05 -11.47
N GLU A 35 5.04 12.29 -12.08
CA GLU A 35 5.11 10.81 -12.13
C GLU A 35 6.40 10.29 -12.82
N GLY A 36 6.95 11.05 -13.78
CA GLY A 36 8.19 10.70 -14.49
C GLY A 36 9.47 11.14 -13.78
N THR A 37 9.38 11.94 -12.71
CA THR A 37 10.54 12.59 -12.10
C THR A 37 11.21 11.68 -11.06
N LYS A 38 12.50 11.36 -11.28
CA LYS A 38 13.29 10.49 -10.38
C LYS A 38 14.15 11.24 -9.37
N LYS A 39 14.27 12.57 -9.51
CA LYS A 39 15.07 13.44 -8.65
C LYS A 39 14.16 14.16 -7.66
N GLU A 40 14.42 13.97 -6.37
CA GLU A 40 13.59 14.50 -5.28
C GLU A 40 13.48 16.04 -5.27
N LYS A 41 14.58 16.74 -5.62
CA LYS A 41 14.56 18.21 -5.74
C LYS A 41 13.61 18.70 -6.84
N ASP A 42 13.64 18.06 -8.00
CA ASP A 42 12.81 18.42 -9.15
C ASP A 42 11.34 18.07 -8.88
N ALA A 43 11.08 16.95 -8.20
CA ALA A 43 9.74 16.55 -7.77
C ALA A 43 9.15 17.54 -6.76
N LYS A 44 9.96 18.09 -5.85
CA LYS A 44 9.51 19.10 -4.88
C LYS A 44 9.09 20.41 -5.55
N VAL A 45 9.89 20.89 -6.51
CA VAL A 45 9.57 22.10 -7.30
C VAL A 45 8.28 21.92 -8.10
N LEU A 46 8.09 20.74 -8.71
CA LEU A 46 6.85 20.39 -9.42
C LEU A 46 5.65 20.31 -8.47
N MET A 47 5.80 19.73 -7.28
CA MET A 47 4.72 19.70 -6.28
C MET A 47 4.32 21.11 -5.84
N ASP A 48 5.28 21.98 -5.50
CA ASP A 48 4.99 23.36 -5.11
C ASP A 48 4.27 24.13 -6.24
N THR A 49 4.64 23.86 -7.50
CA THR A 49 3.98 24.45 -8.67
C THR A 49 2.53 23.98 -8.81
N ILE A 50 2.29 22.68 -8.66
CA ILE A 50 0.94 22.10 -8.70
C ILE A 50 0.08 22.60 -7.54
N TYR A 51 0.63 22.73 -6.33
CA TYR A 51 -0.09 23.27 -5.18
C TYR A 51 -0.56 24.70 -5.41
N ASN A 52 0.31 25.57 -5.94
CA ASN A 52 -0.06 26.94 -6.25
C ASN A 52 -1.14 27.02 -7.35
N GLN A 53 -1.01 26.20 -8.42
CA GLN A 53 -2.03 26.10 -9.46
C GLN A 53 -3.39 25.63 -8.90
N LEU A 54 -3.39 24.68 -7.95
CA LEU A 54 -4.60 24.16 -7.34
C LEU A 54 -5.30 25.21 -6.46
N ASP A 55 -4.53 26.00 -5.69
CA ASP A 55 -5.03 27.08 -4.84
C ASP A 55 -5.68 28.20 -5.68
N ASP A 56 -5.04 28.58 -6.77
CA ASP A 56 -5.59 29.56 -7.72
C ASP A 56 -6.87 29.04 -8.40
N HIS A 57 -6.91 27.75 -8.75
CA HIS A 57 -8.10 27.11 -9.32
C HIS A 57 -9.26 27.04 -8.32
N LEU A 58 -8.97 26.79 -7.04
CA LEU A 58 -9.97 26.78 -5.97
C LEU A 58 -10.59 28.17 -5.79
N LYS A 59 -9.79 29.24 -5.81
CA LYS A 59 -10.28 30.63 -5.72
C LYS A 59 -11.17 31.00 -6.91
N MET A 60 -10.78 30.61 -8.12
CA MET A 60 -11.58 30.83 -9.33
C MET A 60 -12.94 30.10 -9.25
N HIS A 61 -12.96 28.87 -8.76
CA HIS A 61 -14.22 28.13 -8.55
C HIS A 61 -15.13 28.80 -7.53
N GLN A 62 -14.60 29.20 -6.38
CA GLN A 62 -15.38 29.90 -5.35
C GLN A 62 -15.97 31.21 -5.88
N GLN A 63 -15.21 31.95 -6.68
CA GLN A 63 -15.70 33.18 -7.31
C GLN A 63 -16.81 32.89 -8.33
N THR A 64 -16.65 31.82 -9.13
CA THR A 64 -17.67 31.42 -10.12
C THR A 64 -18.95 30.92 -9.45
N GLU A 65 -18.85 30.16 -8.35
CA GLU A 65 -20.01 29.73 -7.57
C GLU A 65 -20.79 30.93 -7.02
N LYS A 66 -20.08 31.94 -6.51
CA LYS A 66 -20.69 33.18 -6.04
C LYS A 66 -21.42 33.92 -7.17
N GLU A 67 -20.81 34.04 -8.33
CA GLU A 67 -21.43 34.67 -9.51
C GLU A 67 -22.67 33.90 -10.00
N ILE A 68 -22.65 32.57 -9.95
CA ILE A 68 -23.81 31.73 -10.29
C ILE A 68 -24.94 31.94 -9.28
N ASP A 69 -24.65 32.04 -7.99
CA ASP A 69 -25.66 32.26 -6.97
C ASP A 69 -26.26 33.68 -7.05
N ASP A 70 -25.44 34.70 -7.32
CA ASP A 70 -25.92 36.06 -7.59
C ASP A 70 -26.86 36.09 -8.81
N LEU A 71 -26.50 35.38 -9.90
CA LEU A 71 -27.34 35.25 -11.09
C LEU A 71 -28.64 34.49 -10.83
N LYS A 72 -28.61 33.43 -10.00
CA LYS A 72 -29.82 32.71 -9.58
C LYS A 72 -30.75 33.62 -8.78
N ASP A 73 -30.22 34.44 -7.90
CA ASP A 73 -31.00 35.37 -7.08
C ASP A 73 -31.61 36.48 -7.94
N GLU A 74 -30.88 36.98 -8.93
CA GLU A 74 -31.39 37.96 -9.89
C GLU A 74 -32.50 37.36 -10.78
N LEU A 75 -32.33 36.13 -11.25
CA LEU A 75 -33.35 35.37 -11.99
C LEU A 75 -34.60 35.12 -11.14
N ARG A 76 -34.44 34.79 -9.85
CA ARG A 76 -35.57 34.62 -8.91
C ARG A 76 -36.36 35.92 -8.72
N LYS A 77 -35.66 37.06 -8.58
CA LYS A 77 -36.28 38.40 -8.52
C LYS A 77 -37.03 38.74 -9.80
N LYS A 78 -36.43 38.48 -10.97
CA LYS A 78 -37.06 38.72 -12.29
C LYS A 78 -38.27 37.81 -12.57
N LEU A 79 -38.32 36.61 -11.97
CA LEU A 79 -39.42 35.64 -12.13
C LEU A 79 -40.53 35.78 -11.08
N GLY A 80 -40.47 36.76 -10.18
CA GLY A 80 -41.50 36.99 -9.16
C GLY A 80 -41.67 35.85 -8.15
N LYS A 81 -40.66 34.97 -8.00
CA LYS A 81 -40.70 33.87 -7.02
C LYS A 81 -40.06 34.33 -5.71
N PRO A 82 -40.81 34.34 -4.58
CA PRO A 82 -40.24 34.72 -3.30
C PRO A 82 -39.13 33.74 -2.89
N ALA A 83 -38.08 34.27 -2.28
CA ALA A 83 -36.95 33.50 -1.76
C ALA A 83 -37.44 32.41 -0.77
N PRO A 84 -36.75 31.25 -0.67
CA PRO A 84 -37.11 30.24 0.30
C PRO A 84 -36.78 30.80 1.69
N LYS A 85 -37.80 31.27 2.40
CA LYS A 85 -37.68 31.63 3.81
C LYS A 85 -37.30 30.37 4.57
N LYS A 86 -36.16 30.40 5.25
CA LYS A 86 -35.86 29.51 6.37
C LYS A 86 -36.98 29.67 7.39
N ASN A 87 -37.66 28.56 7.68
CA ASN A 87 -38.48 28.26 8.84
C ASN A 87 -39.14 29.45 9.54
N SER A 88 -40.42 29.68 9.24
CA SER A 88 -41.37 30.20 10.21
C SER A 88 -42.70 29.48 9.99
N GLU A 89 -43.08 28.69 10.98
CA GLU A 89 -44.45 28.22 11.19
C GLU A 89 -45.36 29.45 11.21
N ASP A 90 -46.19 29.62 10.19
CA ASP A 90 -47.44 30.39 10.19
C ASP A 90 -47.83 30.65 8.74
N ASP A 91 -48.59 29.74 8.15
CA ASP A 91 -49.31 30.02 6.90
C ASP A 91 -50.69 29.36 6.93
N LYS A 92 -51.55 29.90 7.81
CA LYS A 92 -53.00 29.68 7.82
C LYS A 92 -53.71 30.90 7.25
N SER A 93 -53.44 31.32 6.01
CA SER A 93 -54.31 32.33 5.37
C SER A 93 -54.20 32.44 3.85
N LEU A 94 -54.31 31.35 3.09
CA LEU A 94 -54.51 31.44 1.63
C LEU A 94 -55.39 30.31 1.06
N GLN A 95 -56.60 30.15 1.60
CA GLN A 95 -57.72 29.52 0.88
C GLN A 95 -58.57 30.60 0.21
N SER A 96 -58.02 31.21 -0.84
CA SER A 96 -58.81 32.00 -1.78
C SER A 96 -59.72 31.04 -2.55
N ARG A 97 -61.04 31.24 -2.39
CA ARG A 97 -62.15 30.53 -3.04
C ARG A 97 -61.84 30.21 -4.51
N ARG A 98 -61.43 28.96 -4.77
CA ARG A 98 -61.60 28.36 -6.10
C ARG A 98 -63.04 27.86 -6.21
N PRO A 99 -63.65 27.88 -7.41
CA PRO A 99 -64.94 27.25 -7.64
C PRO A 99 -64.85 25.80 -7.12
N MET A 100 -65.82 25.37 -6.32
CA MET A 100 -65.89 23.98 -5.88
C MET A 100 -66.05 23.12 -7.13
N ALA A 101 -64.99 22.42 -7.51
CA ALA A 101 -65.01 21.48 -8.63
C ALA A 101 -66.12 20.45 -8.39
N SER A 102 -66.76 19.97 -9.46
CA SER A 102 -67.79 18.94 -9.39
C SER A 102 -67.29 17.74 -8.57
N PRO A 103 -68.15 17.01 -7.84
CA PRO A 103 -67.74 15.81 -7.10
C PRO A 103 -66.93 14.82 -7.97
N GLU A 104 -67.28 14.67 -9.25
CA GLU A 104 -66.51 13.88 -10.22
C GLU A 104 -65.13 14.48 -10.52
N GLU A 105 -65.03 15.81 -10.67
CA GLU A 105 -63.76 16.50 -10.88
C GLU A 105 -62.86 16.40 -9.63
N GLN A 106 -63.42 16.40 -8.42
CA GLN A 106 -62.64 16.23 -7.19
C GLN A 106 -62.07 14.81 -7.08
N VAL A 107 -62.86 13.79 -7.42
CA VAL A 107 -62.40 12.40 -7.47
C VAL A 107 -61.30 12.25 -8.52
N LEU A 108 -61.52 12.77 -9.73
CA LEU A 108 -60.53 12.72 -10.81
C LEU A 108 -59.24 13.47 -10.43
N THR A 109 -59.35 14.62 -9.77
CA THR A 109 -58.18 15.38 -9.30
C THR A 109 -57.41 14.61 -8.22
N TYR A 110 -58.11 13.95 -7.31
CA TYR A 110 -57.48 13.13 -6.27
C TYR A 110 -56.76 11.93 -6.89
N GLU A 111 -57.40 11.26 -7.84
CA GLU A 111 -56.85 10.11 -8.55
C GLU A 111 -55.61 10.50 -9.36
N LEU A 112 -55.68 11.59 -10.13
CA LEU A 112 -54.56 12.15 -10.89
C LEU A 112 -53.40 12.55 -9.97
N LYS A 113 -53.69 13.18 -8.83
CA LYS A 113 -52.68 13.57 -7.83
C LYS A 113 -52.01 12.35 -7.21
N SER A 114 -52.77 11.29 -6.91
CA SER A 114 -52.22 10.03 -6.40
C SER A 114 -51.30 9.36 -7.42
N GLN A 115 -51.67 9.39 -8.71
CA GLN A 115 -50.87 8.84 -9.80
C GLN A 115 -49.58 9.64 -10.01
N LEU A 116 -49.65 10.98 -9.95
CA LEU A 116 -48.50 11.87 -10.00
C LEU A 116 -47.54 11.63 -8.83
N LEU A 117 -48.05 11.54 -7.60
CA LEU A 117 -47.25 11.23 -6.42
C LEU A 117 -46.52 9.89 -6.57
N ARG A 118 -47.22 8.85 -7.04
CA ARG A 118 -46.63 7.53 -7.28
C ARG A 118 -45.53 7.57 -8.35
N ASN A 119 -45.72 8.38 -9.41
CA ASN A 119 -44.69 8.57 -10.44
C ASN A 119 -43.46 9.31 -9.90
N VAL A 120 -43.66 10.34 -9.06
CA VAL A 120 -42.57 11.07 -8.39
C VAL A 120 -41.80 10.15 -7.45
N GLU A 121 -42.49 9.32 -6.67
CA GLU A 121 -41.87 8.33 -5.79
C GLU A 121 -41.04 7.31 -6.57
N MET A 122 -41.57 6.77 -7.69
CA MET A 122 -40.81 5.88 -8.56
C MET A 122 -39.57 6.56 -9.15
N GLN A 123 -39.69 7.80 -9.63
CA GLN A 123 -38.55 8.55 -10.17
C GLN A 123 -37.50 8.79 -9.10
N ASN A 124 -37.88 9.20 -7.89
CA ASN A 124 -36.96 9.37 -6.77
C ASN A 124 -36.26 8.06 -6.39
N HIS A 125 -36.98 6.94 -6.40
CA HIS A 125 -36.39 5.64 -6.12
C HIS A 125 -35.35 5.26 -7.20
N ARG A 126 -35.68 5.47 -8.49
CA ARG A 126 -34.76 5.25 -9.61
C ARG A 126 -33.51 6.14 -9.49
N LEU A 127 -33.68 7.43 -9.21
CA LEU A 127 -32.58 8.37 -9.06
C LEU A 127 -31.65 7.94 -7.91
N LYS A 128 -32.21 7.49 -6.79
CA LYS A 128 -31.45 7.00 -5.64
C LYS A 128 -30.65 5.74 -5.98
N THR A 129 -31.25 4.80 -6.72
CA THR A 129 -30.53 3.61 -7.18
C THR A 129 -29.42 3.94 -8.17
N GLU A 130 -29.65 4.90 -9.07
CA GLU A 130 -28.67 5.34 -10.06
C GLU A 130 -27.48 6.04 -9.41
N LEU A 131 -27.71 6.93 -8.44
CA LEU A 131 -26.66 7.55 -7.64
C LEU A 131 -25.82 6.51 -6.89
N THR A 132 -26.48 5.55 -6.23
CA THR A 132 -25.78 4.46 -5.51
C THR A 132 -24.92 3.63 -6.47
N LEU A 133 -25.43 3.36 -7.67
CA LEU A 133 -24.69 2.62 -8.70
C LEU A 133 -23.46 3.41 -9.19
N HIS A 134 -23.60 4.72 -9.40
CA HIS A 134 -22.50 5.59 -9.77
C HIS A 134 -21.41 5.64 -8.70
N GLU A 135 -21.78 5.77 -7.42
CA GLU A 135 -20.85 5.69 -6.29
C GLU A 135 -20.09 4.36 -6.29
N LYS A 136 -20.81 3.24 -6.42
CA LYS A 136 -20.20 1.89 -6.49
C LYS A 136 -19.28 1.73 -7.70
N MET A 137 -19.63 2.32 -8.84
CA MET A 137 -18.80 2.29 -10.03
C MET A 137 -17.52 3.12 -9.86
N THR A 138 -17.58 4.26 -9.19
CA THR A 138 -16.38 5.06 -8.85
C THR A 138 -15.48 4.33 -7.85
N GLU A 139 -16.06 3.72 -6.82
CA GLU A 139 -15.36 2.89 -5.83
C GLU A 139 -14.64 1.70 -6.52
N ALA A 140 -15.34 0.99 -7.41
CA ALA A 140 -14.77 -0.11 -8.17
C ALA A 140 -13.59 0.33 -9.07
N LYS A 141 -13.69 1.49 -9.72
CA LYS A 141 -12.58 2.05 -10.52
C LYS A 141 -11.36 2.35 -9.65
N LEU A 142 -11.56 2.93 -8.48
CA LEU A 142 -10.48 3.24 -7.54
C LEU A 142 -9.79 1.96 -7.03
N LEU A 143 -10.58 0.96 -6.62
CA LEU A 143 -10.08 -0.35 -6.19
C LEU A 143 -9.31 -1.04 -7.31
N ASN A 144 -9.77 -0.94 -8.55
CA ASN A 144 -9.07 -1.55 -9.69
C ASN A 144 -7.73 -0.87 -9.98
N GLN A 145 -7.65 0.47 -9.86
CA GLN A 145 -6.38 1.18 -9.95
C GLN A 145 -5.43 0.80 -8.81
N GLN A 146 -5.93 0.66 -7.58
CA GLN A 146 -5.13 0.22 -6.44
C GLN A 146 -4.62 -1.22 -6.62
N ASN A 147 -5.45 -2.14 -7.09
CA ASN A 147 -5.05 -3.52 -7.41
C ASN A 147 -3.96 -3.56 -8.48
N LYS A 148 -4.06 -2.70 -9.50
CA LYS A 148 -3.02 -2.60 -10.53
C LYS A 148 -1.68 -2.14 -9.95
N ARG A 149 -1.69 -1.07 -9.12
CA ARG A 149 -0.49 -0.60 -8.42
C ARG A 149 0.14 -1.68 -7.53
N LEU A 150 -0.67 -2.36 -6.72
CA LEU A 150 -0.21 -3.45 -5.86
C LEU A 150 0.37 -4.62 -6.66
N THR A 151 -0.16 -4.89 -7.85
CA THR A 151 0.36 -5.92 -8.75
C THR A 151 1.74 -5.52 -9.28
N ASP A 152 1.89 -4.27 -9.72
CA ASP A 152 3.17 -3.73 -10.21
C ASP A 152 4.24 -3.74 -9.10
N ASP A 153 3.87 -3.34 -7.87
CA ASP A 153 4.76 -3.39 -6.70
C ASP A 153 5.20 -4.83 -6.37
N ASN A 154 4.26 -5.78 -6.41
CA ASN A 154 4.55 -7.18 -6.13
C ASN A 154 5.49 -7.78 -7.20
N THR A 155 5.28 -7.47 -8.48
CA THR A 155 6.19 -7.93 -9.55
C THR A 155 7.58 -7.33 -9.42
N THR A 156 7.69 -6.04 -9.09
CA THR A 156 8.96 -5.36 -8.84
C THR A 156 9.69 -5.95 -7.63
N SER A 157 8.96 -6.18 -6.54
CA SER A 157 9.49 -6.79 -5.30
C SER A 157 10.02 -8.20 -5.54
N LYS A 158 9.27 -9.04 -6.25
CA LYS A 158 9.72 -10.39 -6.65
C LYS A 158 10.98 -10.35 -7.49
N THR A 159 11.04 -9.43 -8.46
CA THR A 159 12.20 -9.28 -9.35
C THR A 159 13.44 -8.85 -8.57
N ASN A 160 13.30 -7.88 -7.67
CA ASN A 160 14.38 -7.41 -6.81
C ASN A 160 14.86 -8.52 -5.85
N THR A 161 13.93 -9.24 -5.23
CA THR A 161 14.24 -10.36 -4.33
C THR A 161 15.02 -11.45 -5.05
N LEU A 162 14.60 -11.82 -6.27
CA LEU A 162 15.30 -12.82 -7.08
C LEU A 162 16.72 -12.36 -7.45
N ARG A 163 16.90 -11.07 -7.80
CA ARG A 163 18.23 -10.50 -8.09
C ARG A 163 19.13 -10.53 -6.85
N LEU A 164 18.58 -10.18 -5.69
CA LEU A 164 19.33 -10.18 -4.43
C LEU A 164 19.73 -11.60 -4.02
N MET A 165 18.81 -12.57 -4.17
CA MET A 165 19.07 -13.98 -3.92
C MET A 165 20.21 -14.50 -4.81
N LYS A 166 20.19 -14.18 -6.11
CA LYS A 166 21.28 -14.54 -7.03
C LYS A 166 22.63 -13.91 -6.64
N MET A 167 22.64 -12.65 -6.18
CA MET A 167 23.87 -12.04 -5.68
C MET A 167 24.40 -12.74 -4.43
N PHE A 168 23.53 -13.06 -3.46
CA PHE A 168 23.95 -13.76 -2.25
C PHE A 168 24.42 -15.18 -2.56
N GLU A 169 23.77 -15.88 -3.47
CA GLU A 169 24.19 -17.20 -3.92
C GLU A 169 25.58 -17.14 -4.59
N LYS A 170 25.82 -16.14 -5.45
CA LYS A 170 27.14 -15.91 -6.05
C LYS A 170 28.18 -15.62 -4.97
N LYS A 171 27.88 -14.72 -4.03
CA LYS A 171 28.81 -14.35 -2.95
C LYS A 171 29.12 -15.53 -2.02
N ALA A 172 28.15 -16.41 -1.77
CA ALA A 172 28.35 -17.64 -1.02
C ALA A 172 29.30 -18.59 -1.76
N LYS A 173 29.07 -18.81 -3.07
CA LYS A 173 29.96 -19.63 -3.90
C LYS A 173 31.40 -19.08 -3.95
N ASP A 174 31.56 -17.76 -4.09
CA ASP A 174 32.87 -17.12 -4.09
C ASP A 174 33.58 -17.27 -2.73
N ALA A 175 32.83 -17.16 -1.62
CA ALA A 175 33.37 -17.37 -0.28
C ALA A 175 33.78 -18.83 -0.04
N ASP A 176 32.97 -19.79 -0.49
CA ASP A 176 33.30 -21.22 -0.40
C ASP A 176 34.54 -21.58 -1.21
N ALA A 177 34.70 -21.00 -2.41
CA ALA A 177 35.89 -21.19 -3.22
C ALA A 177 37.14 -20.67 -2.49
N LYS A 178 37.06 -19.48 -1.91
CA LYS A 178 38.15 -18.89 -1.11
C LYS A 178 38.47 -19.72 0.13
N LEU A 179 37.47 -20.26 0.81
CA LEU A 179 37.66 -21.10 1.99
C LEU A 179 38.40 -22.39 1.62
N LYS A 180 38.04 -23.03 0.50
CA LYS A 180 38.75 -24.19 -0.03
C LYS A 180 40.21 -23.89 -0.35
N GLU A 181 40.50 -22.74 -0.95
CA GLU A 181 41.87 -22.30 -1.23
C GLU A 181 42.68 -22.10 0.06
N MET A 182 42.13 -21.39 1.03
CA MET A 182 42.77 -21.20 2.34
C MET A 182 43.00 -22.53 3.08
N GLN A 183 42.07 -23.47 2.97
CA GLN A 183 42.24 -24.81 3.56
C GLN A 183 43.38 -25.58 2.90
N LEU A 184 43.55 -25.45 1.58
CA LEU A 184 44.66 -26.05 0.86
C LEU A 184 46.00 -25.44 1.29
N GLU A 185 46.08 -24.12 1.44
CA GLU A 185 47.28 -23.44 1.95
C GLU A 185 47.62 -23.84 3.38
N LEU A 186 46.62 -23.92 4.26
CA LEU A 186 46.80 -24.39 5.63
C LEU A 186 47.36 -25.81 5.65
N ASN A 187 46.82 -26.71 4.84
CA ASN A 187 47.32 -28.07 4.74
C ASN A 187 48.78 -28.12 4.24
N LYS A 188 49.15 -27.29 3.25
CA LYS A 188 50.55 -27.17 2.79
C LYS A 188 51.46 -26.66 3.90
N ALA A 189 51.05 -25.63 4.63
CA ALA A 189 51.81 -25.07 5.74
C ALA A 189 51.99 -26.09 6.87
N GLN A 190 50.94 -26.83 7.22
CA GLN A 190 51.00 -27.91 8.22
C GLN A 190 51.95 -29.04 7.78
N GLN A 191 51.91 -29.46 6.51
CA GLN A 191 52.85 -30.47 6.00
C GLN A 191 54.30 -29.98 6.05
N LEU A 192 54.54 -28.71 5.70
CA LEU A 192 55.87 -28.11 5.76
C LEU A 192 56.38 -28.03 7.21
N ALA A 193 55.53 -27.61 8.14
CA ALA A 193 55.86 -27.59 9.57
C ALA A 193 56.23 -28.99 10.09
N ARG A 194 55.48 -30.03 9.70
CA ARG A 194 55.82 -31.43 10.04
C ARG A 194 57.18 -31.84 9.47
N LYS A 195 57.51 -31.45 8.22
CA LYS A 195 58.82 -31.73 7.63
C LYS A 195 59.96 -31.04 8.40
N TYR A 196 59.78 -29.77 8.76
CA TYR A 196 60.77 -29.05 9.58
C TYR A 196 60.94 -29.68 10.96
N HIS A 197 59.85 -30.10 11.60
CA HIS A 197 59.91 -30.80 12.88
C HIS A 197 60.67 -32.12 12.77
N GLN A 198 60.41 -32.92 11.72
CA GLN A 198 61.17 -34.15 11.45
C GLN A 198 62.65 -33.90 11.20
N MET A 199 63.00 -32.88 10.41
CA MET A 199 64.39 -32.48 10.17
C MET A 199 65.08 -32.08 11.47
N TYR A 200 64.40 -31.28 12.30
CA TYR A 200 64.90 -30.87 13.62
C TYR A 200 65.14 -32.09 14.53
N ASP A 201 64.21 -33.04 14.58
CA ASP A 201 64.37 -34.26 15.38
C ASP A 201 65.52 -35.14 14.87
N MET A 202 65.70 -35.24 13.55
CA MET A 202 66.85 -35.96 12.96
C MET A 202 68.18 -35.28 13.31
N GLU A 203 68.25 -33.95 13.25
CA GLU A 203 69.44 -33.18 13.59
C GLU A 203 69.74 -33.23 15.09
N ARG A 204 68.70 -33.23 15.93
CA ARG A 204 68.79 -33.45 17.38
C ARG A 204 69.35 -34.83 17.72
N ARG A 205 68.88 -35.88 17.03
CA ARG A 205 69.39 -37.25 17.19
C ARG A 205 70.83 -37.39 16.68
N ARG A 206 71.17 -36.74 15.56
CA ARG A 206 72.52 -36.72 14.98
C ARG A 206 73.54 -36.02 15.90
N ASN A 207 73.13 -34.98 16.61
CA ASN A 207 73.99 -34.25 17.55
C ASN A 207 74.00 -34.84 18.98
N GLY A 208 73.32 -35.97 19.21
CA GLY A 208 73.44 -36.73 20.45
C GLY A 208 72.87 -36.06 21.71
N LEU A 209 71.88 -35.16 21.61
CA LEU A 209 71.22 -34.63 22.80
C LEU A 209 70.22 -35.63 23.40
N PRO A 210 70.31 -35.96 24.70
CA PRO A 210 69.40 -36.91 25.34
C PRO A 210 68.00 -36.33 25.52
N GLU A 211 67.03 -37.24 25.49
CA GLU A 211 65.60 -36.98 25.52
C GLU A 211 65.11 -36.73 26.95
N GLY A 212 64.43 -35.59 27.16
CA GLY A 212 63.61 -35.35 28.35
C GLY A 212 64.04 -34.17 29.21
N THR A 213 63.24 -33.10 29.15
CA THR A 213 62.72 -32.36 30.32
C THR A 213 61.82 -31.24 29.79
N TYR A 214 60.52 -31.52 29.74
CA TYR A 214 59.54 -30.44 29.80
C TYR A 214 59.50 -30.01 31.26
N SER A 215 60.08 -28.86 31.58
CA SER A 215 59.91 -28.21 32.89
C SER A 215 59.40 -26.80 32.66
N THR A 216 58.09 -26.67 32.80
CA THR A 216 57.40 -25.44 33.19
C THR A 216 57.98 -24.97 34.53
N PRO A 217 58.45 -23.72 34.70
CA PRO A 217 58.72 -23.20 36.03
C PRO A 217 57.53 -22.37 36.53
N GLU A 218 56.95 -22.83 37.63
CA GLU A 218 56.24 -21.97 38.60
C GLU A 218 57.21 -20.97 39.26
N PRO A 219 56.73 -19.83 39.78
CA PRO A 219 57.57 -18.82 40.40
C PRO A 219 57.57 -18.99 41.92
N GLU A 220 58.70 -19.41 42.51
CA GLU A 220 58.95 -19.20 43.94
C GLU A 220 60.16 -18.31 44.19
N SER A 221 59.88 -17.35 45.06
CA SER A 221 60.73 -16.32 45.67
C SER A 221 61.95 -16.88 46.38
N GLY A 222 63.12 -16.26 46.15
CA GLY A 222 64.27 -16.34 47.05
C GLY A 222 65.59 -15.94 46.40
N THR A 223 66.18 -14.82 46.83
CA THR A 223 67.59 -14.45 46.58
C THR A 223 68.37 -14.53 47.91
N PRO A 224 69.72 -14.42 47.96
CA PRO A 224 70.74 -14.59 46.92
C PRO A 224 71.91 -15.52 47.38
N ARG A 225 72.69 -16.07 46.43
CA ARG A 225 74.10 -16.40 46.70
C ARG A 225 74.94 -16.22 45.44
N GLN A 226 75.92 -15.33 45.55
CA GLN A 226 76.99 -15.15 44.56
C GLN A 226 77.85 -16.42 44.48
N ASN A 227 78.09 -16.92 43.27
CA ASN A 227 79.44 -17.32 42.88
C ASN A 227 79.60 -17.30 41.36
N ASN A 228 80.77 -16.84 40.92
CA ASN A 228 81.11 -16.48 39.54
C ASN A 228 81.39 -17.70 38.63
N ASN A 229 81.23 -17.41 37.34
CA ASN A 229 81.80 -18.06 36.14
C ASN A 229 81.05 -19.23 35.48
N SER A 230 80.37 -18.82 34.39
CA SER A 230 80.54 -19.39 33.05
C SER A 230 79.71 -20.60 32.66
N SER A 231 78.43 -20.37 32.40
CA SER A 231 77.80 -20.87 31.17
C SER A 231 76.68 -19.93 30.75
N SER A 232 76.85 -19.35 29.56
CA SER A 232 75.90 -18.45 28.92
C SER A 232 74.54 -19.13 28.82
N PHE A 233 73.56 -18.67 29.60
CA PHE A 233 72.15 -19.10 29.55
C PHE A 233 71.50 -18.83 28.19
N LEU A 234 72.13 -18.00 27.36
CA LEU A 234 71.84 -17.84 25.95
C LEU A 234 72.91 -18.64 25.20
N GLY A 235 72.52 -19.75 24.57
CA GLY A 235 73.43 -20.70 23.92
C GLY A 235 74.62 -20.05 23.19
N GLN A 236 75.78 -20.70 23.28
CA GLN A 236 77.02 -20.29 22.62
C GLN A 236 76.74 -19.82 21.19
N ASN A 237 76.99 -18.54 20.94
CA ASN A 237 76.87 -17.80 19.67
C ASN A 237 75.59 -16.98 19.40
N VAL A 238 74.96 -16.39 20.42
CA VAL A 238 74.10 -15.21 20.20
C VAL A 238 74.83 -13.97 20.72
N ARG A 239 75.27 -13.08 19.84
CA ARG A 239 75.88 -11.81 20.25
C ARG A 239 74.80 -10.96 20.90
N VAL A 240 75.12 -10.24 21.98
CA VAL A 240 74.18 -9.35 22.69
C VAL A 240 73.44 -8.40 21.73
N ASN A 241 74.14 -7.91 20.70
CA ASN A 241 73.56 -7.07 19.65
C ASN A 241 72.48 -7.77 18.80
N ASP A 242 72.53 -9.09 18.65
CA ASP A 242 71.51 -9.86 17.94
C ASP A 242 70.24 -10.03 18.80
N VAL A 243 70.41 -10.15 20.12
CA VAL A 243 69.30 -10.16 21.09
C VAL A 243 68.60 -8.80 21.11
N ILE A 244 69.36 -7.71 21.12
CA ILE A 244 68.82 -6.34 21.10
C ILE A 244 67.99 -6.12 19.83
N ARG A 245 68.56 -6.40 18.64
CA ARG A 245 67.83 -6.28 17.37
C ARG A 245 66.57 -7.14 17.32
N LYS A 246 66.63 -8.37 17.85
CA LYS A 246 65.45 -9.24 17.91
C LYS A 246 64.38 -8.68 18.85
N ASN A 247 64.78 -8.11 20.00
CA ASN A 247 63.85 -7.45 20.91
C ASN A 247 63.21 -6.21 20.28
N GLU A 248 63.96 -5.39 19.55
CA GLU A 248 63.42 -4.23 18.83
C GLU A 248 62.35 -4.65 17.82
N VAL A 249 62.62 -5.68 17.00
CA VAL A 249 61.64 -6.23 16.05
C VAL A 249 60.40 -6.77 16.76
N LEU A 250 60.58 -7.47 17.89
CA LEU A 250 59.46 -7.99 18.68
C LEU A 250 58.62 -6.87 19.31
N VAL A 251 59.24 -5.78 19.77
CA VAL A 251 58.53 -4.61 20.29
C VAL A 251 57.70 -3.95 19.18
N GLU A 252 58.27 -3.74 18.00
CA GLU A 252 57.53 -3.19 16.85
C GLU A 252 56.37 -4.09 16.41
N GLU A 253 56.58 -5.41 16.40
CA GLU A 253 55.53 -6.37 16.07
C GLU A 253 54.43 -6.37 17.14
N ASN A 254 54.79 -6.29 18.42
CA ASN A 254 53.84 -6.20 19.52
C ASN A 254 52.99 -4.92 19.42
N GLU A 255 53.60 -3.77 19.10
CA GLU A 255 52.86 -2.53 18.83
C GLU A 255 51.92 -2.63 17.62
N LYS A 256 52.32 -3.33 16.55
CA LYS A 256 51.44 -3.61 15.41
C LYS A 256 50.26 -4.47 15.81
N LEU A 257 50.50 -5.53 16.59
CA LEU A 257 49.44 -6.41 17.10
C LEU A 257 48.50 -5.67 18.04
N HIS A 258 48.99 -4.80 18.91
CA HIS A 258 48.15 -3.96 19.78
C HIS A 258 47.25 -3.03 18.98
N ARG A 259 47.78 -2.38 17.93
CA ARG A 259 46.97 -1.54 17.02
C ARG A 259 45.91 -2.36 16.28
N GLU A 260 46.26 -3.55 15.82
CA GLU A 260 45.33 -4.44 15.13
C GLU A 260 44.21 -4.94 16.07
N ILE A 261 44.54 -5.31 17.31
CA ILE A 261 43.54 -5.67 18.33
C ILE A 261 42.60 -4.49 18.59
N ALA A 262 43.11 -3.26 18.70
CA ALA A 262 42.27 -2.08 18.90
C ALA A 262 41.33 -1.84 17.70
N ARG A 263 41.83 -1.99 16.47
CA ARG A 263 41.03 -1.91 15.24
C ARG A 263 39.93 -2.96 15.22
N LEU A 264 40.26 -4.22 15.46
CA LEU A 264 39.31 -5.33 15.50
C LEU A 264 38.25 -5.14 16.59
N LYS A 265 38.61 -4.60 17.76
CA LYS A 265 37.63 -4.24 18.80
C LYS A 265 36.67 -3.16 18.34
N HIS A 266 37.16 -2.14 17.64
CA HIS A 266 36.31 -1.08 17.08
C HIS A 266 35.36 -1.63 16.01
N ASP A 267 35.87 -2.44 15.08
CA ASP A 267 35.07 -3.06 14.02
C ASP A 267 34.00 -4.00 14.61
N ASN A 268 34.36 -4.82 15.59
CA ASN A 268 33.40 -5.68 16.29
C ASN A 268 32.32 -4.87 17.01
N ALA A 269 32.65 -3.76 17.65
CA ALA A 269 31.65 -2.88 18.26
C ALA A 269 30.70 -2.29 17.20
N GLY A 270 31.22 -1.93 16.02
CA GLY A 270 30.43 -1.49 14.88
C GLY A 270 29.50 -2.58 14.34
N LEU A 271 30.00 -3.82 14.21
CA LEU A 271 29.21 -4.98 13.78
C LEU A 271 28.10 -5.31 14.76
N ILE A 272 28.37 -5.28 16.07
CA ILE A 272 27.36 -5.49 17.11
C ILE A 272 26.25 -4.44 17.02
N LYS A 273 26.61 -3.15 16.82
CA LYS A 273 25.60 -2.09 16.62
C LYS A 273 24.75 -2.36 15.39
N LYS A 274 25.35 -2.71 14.26
CA LYS A 274 24.62 -3.05 13.03
C LYS A 274 23.70 -4.26 13.23
N CYS A 275 24.16 -5.29 13.93
CA CYS A 275 23.37 -6.46 14.26
C CYS A 275 22.13 -6.10 15.10
N LYS A 276 22.30 -5.26 16.13
CA LYS A 276 21.18 -4.76 16.95
C LYS A 276 20.14 -3.99 16.13
N HIS A 277 20.58 -3.11 15.22
CA HIS A 277 19.66 -2.39 14.33
C HIS A 277 18.92 -3.35 13.40
N ALA A 278 19.63 -4.29 12.77
CA ALA A 278 19.01 -5.29 11.90
C ALA A 278 17.99 -6.18 12.64
N MET A 279 18.25 -6.50 13.91
CA MET A 279 17.28 -7.21 14.76
C MET A 279 16.03 -6.38 15.04
N SER A 280 16.19 -5.09 15.38
CA SER A 280 15.05 -4.19 15.60
C SER A 280 14.22 -3.97 14.32
N ASP A 281 14.89 -3.82 13.17
CA ASP A 281 14.21 -3.71 11.87
C ASP A 281 13.43 -4.98 11.54
N LYS A 282 14.01 -6.15 11.81
CA LYS A 282 13.32 -7.44 11.66
C LYS A 282 12.06 -7.48 12.52
N GLU A 283 12.14 -7.12 13.79
CA GLU A 283 10.97 -7.10 14.71
C GLU A 283 9.88 -6.14 14.20
N SER A 284 10.26 -4.95 13.73
CA SER A 284 9.33 -3.98 13.14
C SER A 284 8.64 -4.53 11.87
N VAL A 285 9.39 -5.21 11.00
CA VAL A 285 8.82 -5.85 9.80
C VAL A 285 7.85 -6.97 10.19
N VAL A 286 8.19 -7.80 11.18
CA VAL A 286 7.32 -8.88 11.67
C VAL A 286 6.01 -8.32 12.21
N HIS A 287 6.05 -7.27 13.03
CA HIS A 287 4.82 -6.65 13.55
C HIS A 287 3.92 -6.06 12.45
N ARG A 288 4.52 -5.45 11.41
CA ARG A 288 3.76 -4.97 10.25
C ARG A 288 3.13 -6.12 9.47
N LEU A 289 3.84 -7.24 9.33
CA LEU A 289 3.32 -8.44 8.69
C LEU A 289 2.12 -9.00 9.47
N ASP A 290 2.25 -9.17 10.78
CA ASP A 290 1.17 -9.70 11.63
C ASP A 290 -0.10 -8.85 11.54
N THR A 291 0.07 -7.52 11.57
CA THR A 291 -1.05 -6.56 11.41
C THR A 291 -1.70 -6.70 10.03
N SER A 292 -0.88 -6.80 8.98
CA SER A 292 -1.37 -7.01 7.61
C SER A 292 -2.10 -8.34 7.47
N GLU A 293 -1.64 -9.40 8.10
CA GLU A 293 -2.28 -10.71 8.08
C GLU A 293 -3.61 -10.73 8.86
N ALA A 294 -3.69 -10.02 9.98
CA ALA A 294 -4.93 -9.82 10.72
C ALA A 294 -5.97 -9.09 9.85
N ASN A 295 -5.57 -7.97 9.23
CA ASN A 295 -6.42 -7.21 8.33
C ASN A 295 -6.91 -8.06 7.13
N ARG A 296 -6.02 -8.86 6.54
CA ARG A 296 -6.38 -9.78 5.45
C ARG A 296 -7.43 -10.80 5.89
N ARG A 297 -7.27 -11.40 7.07
CA ARG A 297 -8.24 -12.37 7.62
C ARG A 297 -9.61 -11.73 7.82
N ASP A 298 -9.67 -10.50 8.32
CA ASP A 298 -10.94 -9.79 8.53
C ASP A 298 -11.60 -9.40 7.21
N LEU A 299 -10.83 -8.95 6.22
CA LEU A 299 -11.35 -8.67 4.88
C LEU A 299 -11.90 -9.93 4.20
N THR A 300 -11.23 -11.07 4.32
CA THR A 300 -11.74 -12.35 3.81
C THR A 300 -13.06 -12.73 4.47
N LYS A 301 -13.16 -12.62 5.80
CA LYS A 301 -14.43 -12.88 6.51
C LYS A 301 -15.56 -11.97 6.06
N ARG A 302 -15.29 -10.67 5.82
CA ARG A 302 -16.29 -9.73 5.29
C ARG A 302 -16.73 -10.11 3.89
N LEU A 303 -15.78 -10.45 3.01
CA LEU A 303 -16.09 -10.88 1.66
C LEU A 303 -16.97 -12.13 1.63
N ASP A 304 -16.70 -13.11 2.49
CA ASP A 304 -17.52 -14.32 2.56
C ASP A 304 -18.94 -14.03 3.05
N ARG A 305 -19.10 -13.12 4.03
CA ARG A 305 -20.43 -12.65 4.46
C ARG A 305 -21.19 -11.98 3.32
N GLU A 306 -20.55 -11.08 2.58
CA GLU A 306 -21.15 -10.41 1.42
C GLU A 306 -21.55 -11.41 0.33
N LYS A 307 -20.70 -12.40 0.03
CA LYS A 307 -21.04 -13.47 -0.91
C LYS A 307 -22.27 -14.26 -0.46
N THR A 308 -22.35 -14.61 0.83
CA THR A 308 -23.52 -15.31 1.38
C THR A 308 -24.78 -14.46 1.28
N GLN A 309 -24.71 -13.16 1.62
CA GLN A 309 -25.83 -12.24 1.50
C GLN A 309 -26.28 -12.08 0.06
N HIS A 310 -25.35 -11.88 -0.88
CA HIS A 310 -25.62 -11.80 -2.30
C HIS A 310 -26.29 -13.08 -2.82
N ASN A 311 -25.80 -14.26 -2.43
CA ASN A 311 -26.40 -15.53 -2.81
C ASN A 311 -27.83 -15.69 -2.26
N ASN A 312 -28.08 -15.26 -1.02
CA ASN A 312 -29.41 -15.31 -0.43
C ASN A 312 -30.38 -14.36 -1.15
N LEU A 313 -29.93 -13.13 -1.45
CA LEU A 313 -30.73 -12.17 -2.20
C LEU A 313 -31.03 -12.67 -3.62
N SER A 314 -30.01 -13.21 -4.30
CA SER A 314 -30.15 -13.81 -5.64
C SER A 314 -31.19 -14.93 -5.64
N LYS A 315 -31.10 -15.88 -4.69
CA LYS A 315 -32.11 -16.93 -4.52
C LYS A 315 -33.51 -16.38 -4.25
N SER A 316 -33.62 -15.35 -3.40
CA SER A 316 -34.91 -14.69 -3.11
C SER A 316 -35.50 -14.03 -4.35
N LEU A 317 -34.69 -13.32 -5.13
CA LEU A 317 -35.11 -12.68 -6.38
C LEU A 317 -35.55 -13.71 -7.42
N THR A 318 -34.80 -14.80 -7.58
CA THR A 318 -35.18 -15.91 -8.48
C THR A 318 -36.51 -16.51 -8.06
N ARG A 319 -36.72 -16.75 -6.76
CA ARG A 319 -37.99 -17.27 -6.25
C ARG A 319 -39.15 -16.31 -6.51
N GLN A 320 -38.99 -15.02 -6.20
CA GLN A 320 -40.02 -14.01 -6.48
C GLN A 320 -40.35 -13.93 -7.98
N ALA A 321 -39.35 -14.01 -8.85
CA ALA A 321 -39.56 -14.05 -10.30
C ALA A 321 -40.35 -15.30 -10.72
N SER A 322 -40.04 -16.47 -10.17
CA SER A 322 -40.80 -17.70 -10.41
C SER A 322 -42.25 -17.60 -9.91
N ASP A 323 -42.46 -17.10 -8.70
CA ASP A 323 -43.80 -16.92 -8.11
C ASP A 323 -44.64 -15.94 -8.95
N TRP A 324 -44.02 -14.85 -9.43
CA TRP A 324 -44.67 -13.88 -10.31
C TRP A 324 -45.08 -14.49 -11.66
N ILE A 325 -44.21 -15.29 -12.28
CA ILE A 325 -44.51 -16.01 -13.52
C ILE A 325 -45.68 -16.98 -13.30
N LEU A 326 -45.68 -17.71 -12.19
CA LEU A 326 -46.75 -18.64 -11.85
C LEU A 326 -48.09 -17.92 -11.67
N LEU A 327 -48.10 -16.82 -10.91
CA LEU A 327 -49.29 -16.00 -10.71
C LEU A 327 -49.84 -15.46 -12.04
N LYS A 328 -48.97 -14.99 -12.93
CA LYS A 328 -49.38 -14.52 -14.26
C LYS A 328 -50.00 -15.62 -15.12
N LYS A 329 -49.46 -16.85 -15.04
CA LYS A 329 -50.04 -18.01 -15.72
C LYS A 329 -51.42 -18.36 -15.16
N GLN A 330 -51.58 -18.36 -13.84
CA GLN A 330 -52.87 -18.63 -13.20
C GLN A 330 -53.93 -17.58 -13.57
N LEU A 331 -53.57 -16.29 -13.54
CA LEU A 331 -54.48 -15.23 -13.97
C LEU A 331 -54.92 -15.39 -15.43
N ALA A 332 -53.97 -15.71 -16.33
CA ALA A 332 -54.31 -15.96 -17.72
C ALA A 332 -55.26 -17.17 -17.90
N GLN A 333 -55.05 -18.24 -17.12
CA GLN A 333 -55.96 -19.39 -17.10
C GLN A 333 -57.36 -19.00 -16.61
N PHE A 334 -57.46 -18.25 -15.51
CA PHE A 334 -58.74 -17.76 -15.00
C PHE A 334 -59.46 -16.86 -16.01
N ASP A 335 -58.76 -15.95 -16.68
CA ASP A 335 -59.34 -15.10 -17.72
C ASP A 335 -59.86 -15.93 -18.90
N GLU A 336 -59.15 -16.99 -19.27
CA GLU A 336 -59.54 -17.91 -20.35
C GLU A 336 -60.77 -18.74 -19.95
N GLU A 337 -60.78 -19.35 -18.75
CA GLU A 337 -61.94 -20.04 -18.20
C GLU A 337 -63.16 -19.11 -18.10
N TYR A 338 -62.96 -17.87 -17.64
CA TYR A 338 -64.02 -16.87 -17.56
C TYR A 338 -64.59 -16.55 -18.95
N ARG A 339 -63.74 -16.34 -19.96
CA ARG A 339 -64.20 -16.15 -21.35
C ARG A 339 -65.01 -17.34 -21.85
N TRP A 340 -64.56 -18.57 -21.63
CA TRP A 340 -65.29 -19.78 -22.04
C TRP A 340 -66.61 -19.94 -21.30
N SER A 341 -66.68 -19.55 -20.02
CA SER A 341 -67.93 -19.53 -19.25
C SER A 341 -68.96 -18.58 -19.87
N GLN A 342 -68.55 -17.38 -20.31
CA GLN A 342 -69.47 -16.41 -20.93
C GLN A 342 -70.06 -16.92 -22.25
N VAL A 343 -69.27 -17.63 -23.06
CA VAL A 343 -69.72 -18.23 -24.31
C VAL A 343 -70.73 -19.36 -24.05
N SER A 344 -70.46 -20.21 -23.06
CA SER A 344 -71.37 -21.32 -22.69
C SER A 344 -72.68 -20.85 -22.04
N TYR A 345 -72.72 -19.67 -21.42
CA TYR A 345 -73.98 -19.02 -21.01
C TYR A 345 -74.78 -18.43 -22.17
N HIS A 346 -74.14 -18.01 -23.27
CA HIS A 346 -74.83 -17.52 -24.47
C HIS A 346 -75.43 -18.67 -25.29
N ASP A 347 -74.73 -19.80 -25.41
CA ASP A 347 -75.25 -20.98 -26.14
C ASP A 347 -76.45 -21.62 -25.42
N ASN A 348 -76.48 -21.61 -24.08
CA ASN A 348 -77.63 -22.12 -23.32
C ASN A 348 -78.88 -21.21 -23.40
N HIS A 349 -78.73 -19.93 -23.71
CA HIS A 349 -79.86 -19.01 -23.93
C HIS A 349 -80.39 -19.03 -25.38
N LEU A 350 -79.62 -19.57 -26.33
CA LEU A 350 -80.03 -19.76 -27.73
C LEU A 350 -80.71 -21.11 -27.99
N CYS A 351 -80.75 -22.01 -27.00
CA CYS A 351 -81.38 -23.34 -27.11
C CYS A 351 -82.76 -23.44 -26.44
N VAL A 352 -83.37 -22.31 -26.06
CA VAL A 352 -84.75 -22.22 -25.58
C VAL A 352 -85.55 -21.33 -26.54
N TYR A 353 -85.77 -21.80 -27.76
CA TYR A 353 -86.88 -21.41 -28.63
C TYR A 353 -87.22 -22.52 -29.60
#